data_AF-A0A2E2EN05-F1
#
_entry.id   AF-A0A2E2EN05-F1
#
_cell.length_a   1.000
_cell.length_b   1.000
_cell.length_c   1.000
_cell.angle_alpha   90.00
_cell.angle_beta   90.00
_cell.angle_gamma   90.00
#
_symmetry.space_group_name_H-M   'P 1'
#
loop_
_entity.id
_entity.type
_entity.pdbx_description
1 polymer ?
#
loop_
_entity_poly.entity_id
_entity_poly.type
_entity_poly.pdbx_seq_one_letter_code
_entity_poly.pdbx_strand_id
1 'polypeptide(L)'
;MKKLLLILLCAPLIFSCGENNEKKNNKEIKSNSIKSCLVGYDWCIPSCNNPTTAWKFSTGGTFNYSTTMFGGMSASGTWEEYGNQDIKIVYTRTSTGDLLPEKTIIMPDCKSLKIGQTIYRR
;
A
#
# COMPACT_ATOMS: atom_id res chain seq x y z
N MET A 1 46.41 56.37 -8.37
CA MET A 1 47.04 55.83 -7.16
C MET A 1 46.69 54.34 -7.05
N LYS A 2 47.73 53.49 -6.94
CA LYS A 2 47.76 52.07 -6.50
C LYS A 2 46.62 51.15 -7.01
N LYS A 3 46.79 50.43 -8.13
CA LYS A 3 47.41 49.08 -8.20
C LYS A 3 47.13 48.20 -6.98
N LEU A 4 46.28 47.19 -7.15
CA LEU A 4 46.55 45.87 -6.58
C LEU A 4 46.14 44.78 -7.56
N LEU A 5 47.16 44.27 -8.25
CA LEU A 5 47.17 42.99 -8.95
C LEU A 5 47.21 41.89 -7.88
N LEU A 6 46.33 40.90 -7.96
CA LEU A 6 46.63 39.55 -7.46
C LEU A 6 46.18 38.54 -8.51
N ILE A 7 47.13 38.17 -9.36
CA ILE A 7 47.12 36.94 -10.14
C ILE A 7 48.03 35.98 -9.36
N LEU A 8 47.53 34.79 -9.01
CA LEU A 8 48.26 33.54 -8.73
C LEU A 8 47.23 32.54 -8.17
N LEU A 9 47.15 31.26 -8.52
CA LEU A 9 47.72 30.39 -9.56
C LEU A 9 46.93 29.07 -9.43
N CYS A 10 46.67 28.44 -10.57
CA CYS A 10 46.14 27.10 -10.84
C CYS A 10 45.97 26.09 -9.68
N ALA A 11 44.78 25.51 -9.59
CA ALA A 11 44.61 24.05 -9.68
C ALA A 11 43.17 23.70 -10.10
N PRO A 12 42.91 23.24 -11.33
CA PRO A 12 41.69 22.50 -11.61
C PRO A 12 41.84 21.12 -10.95
N LEU A 13 41.12 20.89 -9.84
CA LEU A 13 40.84 19.53 -9.39
C LEU A 13 39.87 18.92 -10.40
N ILE A 14 40.46 18.30 -11.42
CA ILE A 14 39.82 17.25 -12.22
C ILE A 14 39.47 16.11 -11.26
N PHE A 15 38.28 16.20 -10.66
CA PHE A 15 37.58 15.02 -10.18
C PHE A 15 37.14 14.20 -11.40
N SER A 16 38.08 13.34 -11.75
CA SER A 16 37.89 12.12 -12.50
C SER A 16 36.79 11.25 -11.88
N CYS A 17 36.14 10.49 -12.77
CA CYS A 17 35.35 9.30 -12.50
C CYS A 17 33.98 9.48 -11.86
N GLY A 18 32.98 9.26 -12.71
CA GLY A 18 31.91 8.35 -12.35
C GLY A 18 30.56 8.96 -12.61
N GLU A 19 30.12 8.87 -13.85
CA GLU A 19 28.71 8.75 -14.16
C GLU A 19 28.23 7.44 -13.52
N ASN A 20 27.98 7.50 -12.20
CA ASN A 20 27.19 6.50 -11.52
C ASN A 20 25.76 6.79 -11.94
N ASN A 21 25.43 6.28 -13.13
CA ASN A 21 24.16 5.64 -13.37
C ASN A 21 23.97 4.64 -12.21
N GLU A 22 23.50 5.14 -11.07
CA GLU A 22 22.59 4.36 -10.24
C GLU A 22 21.38 4.11 -11.15
N LYS A 23 21.55 3.11 -12.01
CA LYS A 23 20.51 2.12 -12.19
C LYS A 23 20.16 1.71 -10.77
N LYS A 24 19.23 2.45 -10.17
CA LYS A 24 18.20 1.85 -9.35
C LYS A 24 17.77 0.68 -10.19
N ASN A 25 18.31 -0.49 -9.83
CA ASN A 25 17.59 -1.72 -9.93
C ASN A 25 16.34 -1.45 -9.08
N ASN A 26 15.38 -0.72 -9.65
CA ASN A 26 14.02 -1.19 -9.71
C ASN A 26 14.19 -2.60 -10.24
N LYS A 27 14.47 -3.52 -9.31
CA LYS A 27 13.96 -4.86 -9.36
C LYS A 27 12.51 -4.58 -9.65
N GLU A 28 12.20 -4.65 -10.93
CA GLU A 28 10.86 -4.68 -11.45
C GLU A 28 10.29 -5.89 -10.74
N ILE A 29 9.76 -5.63 -9.55
CA ILE A 29 8.82 -6.51 -8.89
C ILE A 29 7.84 -6.69 -10.02
N LYS A 30 7.84 -7.88 -10.63
CA LYS A 30 6.72 -8.32 -11.45
C LYS A 30 5.51 -7.94 -10.63
N SER A 31 4.91 -6.81 -11.00
CA SER A 31 3.90 -6.16 -10.21
C SER A 31 2.69 -7.03 -10.42
N ASN A 32 2.60 -8.10 -9.63
CA ASN A 32 1.37 -8.83 -9.49
C ASN A 32 0.34 -7.76 -9.19
N SER A 33 -0.62 -7.57 -10.11
CA SER A 33 -1.65 -6.55 -9.93
C SER A 33 -2.27 -6.76 -8.56
N ILE A 34 -2.61 -5.67 -7.86
CA ILE A 34 -3.21 -5.74 -6.52
C ILE A 34 -4.37 -6.74 -6.54
N LYS A 35 -5.20 -6.71 -7.59
CA LYS A 35 -6.28 -7.67 -7.85
C LYS A 35 -5.85 -9.13 -7.75
N SER A 36 -4.73 -9.52 -8.36
CA SER A 36 -4.24 -10.91 -8.33
C SER A 36 -3.80 -11.37 -6.93
N CYS A 37 -3.41 -10.43 -6.07
CA CYS A 37 -3.01 -10.70 -4.70
C CYS A 37 -4.15 -10.54 -3.70
N LEU A 38 -5.13 -9.68 -3.98
CA LEU A 38 -6.23 -9.35 -3.08
C LEU A 38 -7.39 -10.34 -3.16
N VAL A 39 -7.78 -10.70 -4.39
CA VAL A 39 -9.02 -11.44 -4.65
C VAL A 39 -8.82 -12.95 -4.48
N GLY A 40 -9.86 -13.63 -3.99
CA GLY A 40 -9.86 -15.09 -3.84
C GLY A 40 -9.25 -15.59 -2.54
N TYR A 41 -8.88 -14.67 -1.64
CA TYR A 41 -8.33 -14.98 -0.33
C TYR A 41 -9.22 -14.41 0.78
N ASP A 42 -9.23 -15.11 1.91
CA ASP A 42 -9.77 -14.57 3.16
C ASP A 42 -8.63 -13.87 3.90
N TRP A 43 -8.85 -12.64 4.31
CA TRP A 43 -7.89 -11.81 5.02
C TRP A 43 -8.32 -11.72 6.47
N CYS A 44 -7.61 -12.40 7.36
CA CYS A 44 -8.09 -12.70 8.70
C CYS A 44 -7.19 -12.12 9.79
N ILE A 45 -7.80 -11.88 10.93
CA ILE A 45 -7.12 -11.76 12.22
C ILE A 45 -7.87 -12.59 13.28
N PRO A 46 -7.17 -13.15 14.28
CA PRO A 46 -5.71 -13.26 14.35
C PRO A 46 -5.14 -14.28 13.34
N SER A 47 -5.94 -15.21 12.83
CA SER A 47 -5.57 -16.17 11.78
C SER A 47 -6.80 -16.65 11.01
N CYS A 48 -6.64 -17.21 9.81
CA CYS A 48 -7.78 -17.76 9.05
C CYS A 48 -8.27 -19.14 9.53
N ASN A 49 -7.52 -19.82 10.40
CA ASN A 49 -8.00 -21.06 11.02
C ASN A 49 -9.04 -20.81 12.12
N ASN A 50 -8.91 -19.67 12.81
CA ASN A 50 -9.84 -19.23 13.84
C ASN A 50 -9.97 -17.69 13.83
N PRO A 51 -10.64 -17.12 12.82
CA PRO A 51 -10.73 -15.68 12.64
C PRO A 51 -11.72 -15.06 13.62
N THR A 52 -11.31 -13.98 14.28
CA THR A 52 -12.24 -13.05 14.95
C THR A 52 -12.77 -12.01 13.98
N THR A 53 -12.03 -11.74 12.90
CA THR A 53 -12.41 -10.76 11.89
C THR A 53 -11.85 -11.19 10.54
N ALA A 54 -12.64 -11.03 9.48
CA ALA A 54 -12.25 -11.41 8.13
C ALA A 54 -12.73 -10.39 7.09
N TRP A 55 -11.92 -10.21 6.04
CA TRP A 55 -12.27 -9.51 4.81
C TRP A 55 -12.15 -10.47 3.62
N LYS A 56 -13.06 -10.33 2.65
CA LYS A 56 -12.99 -11.06 1.38
C LYS A 56 -13.33 -10.13 0.23
N PHE A 57 -12.52 -10.17 -0.82
CA PHE A 57 -12.66 -9.32 -2.01
C PHE A 57 -13.02 -10.18 -3.22
N SER A 58 -13.95 -9.69 -4.04
CA SER A 58 -14.40 -10.37 -5.26
C SER A 58 -13.75 -9.76 -6.51
N THR A 59 -13.70 -10.54 -7.60
CA THR A 59 -13.22 -10.07 -8.91
C THR A 59 -14.09 -8.97 -9.51
N GLY A 60 -15.36 -8.89 -9.09
CA GLY A 60 -16.37 -7.92 -9.53
C GLY A 60 -16.34 -6.59 -8.77
N GLY A 61 -15.30 -6.32 -7.98
CA GLY A 61 -15.14 -5.03 -7.30
C GLY A 61 -16.00 -4.88 -6.05
N THR A 62 -16.43 -5.99 -5.42
CA THR A 62 -17.15 -5.98 -4.14
C THR A 62 -16.33 -6.61 -3.03
N PHE A 63 -16.57 -6.19 -1.79
CA PHE A 63 -15.98 -6.81 -0.61
C PHE A 63 -17.05 -7.16 0.42
N ASN A 64 -16.70 -8.11 1.28
CA ASN A 64 -17.42 -8.40 2.52
C ASN A 64 -16.45 -8.37 3.70
N TYR A 65 -16.96 -7.88 4.82
CA TYR A 65 -16.30 -7.81 6.11
C TYR A 65 -17.20 -8.45 7.16
N SER A 66 -16.61 -9.23 8.06
CA SER A 66 -17.30 -9.70 9.26
C SER A 66 -16.38 -9.74 10.46
N THR A 67 -16.96 -9.57 11.64
CA THR A 67 -16.29 -9.75 12.93
C THR A 67 -17.20 -10.49 13.89
N THR A 68 -16.63 -11.27 14.80
CA THR A 68 -17.33 -11.89 15.94
C THR A 68 -17.17 -11.09 17.23
N MET A 69 -16.32 -10.06 17.21
CA MET A 69 -16.13 -9.17 18.36
C MET A 69 -17.40 -8.35 18.64
N PHE A 70 -17.63 -8.02 19.91
CA PHE A 70 -18.73 -7.14 20.36
C PHE A 70 -20.12 -7.59 19.91
N GLY A 71 -20.40 -8.90 19.95
CA GLY A 71 -21.69 -9.45 19.49
C GLY A 71 -21.78 -9.64 17.98
N GLY A 72 -20.72 -9.31 17.25
CA GLY A 72 -20.57 -9.52 15.83
C GLY A 72 -21.17 -8.40 14.98
N MET A 73 -20.51 -8.11 13.86
CA MET A 73 -20.93 -7.11 12.89
C MET A 73 -20.49 -7.50 11.49
N SER A 74 -21.17 -6.97 10.49
CA SER A 74 -20.77 -7.14 9.09
C SER A 74 -20.87 -5.83 8.32
N ALA A 75 -20.07 -5.73 7.27
CA ALA A 75 -20.14 -4.64 6.31
C ALA A 75 -19.83 -5.15 4.91
N SER A 76 -20.35 -4.49 3.90
CA SER A 76 -20.03 -4.77 2.51
C SER A 76 -20.04 -3.49 1.69
N GLY A 77 -19.46 -3.59 0.50
CA GLY A 77 -19.25 -2.42 -0.34
C GLY A 77 -18.48 -2.74 -1.60
N THR A 78 -17.95 -1.69 -2.20
CA THR A 78 -17.11 -1.78 -3.40
C THR A 78 -15.66 -1.50 -3.09
N TRP A 79 -14.78 -2.02 -3.94
CA TRP A 79 -13.35 -1.75 -3.91
C TRP A 79 -12.80 -1.52 -5.31
N GLU A 80 -11.76 -0.71 -5.40
CA GLU A 80 -10.99 -0.48 -6.63
C GLU A 80 -9.51 -0.22 -6.33
N GLU A 81 -8.64 -0.50 -7.31
CA GLU A 81 -7.24 -0.15 -7.22
C GLU A 81 -7.08 1.37 -7.37
N TYR A 82 -6.37 2.00 -6.44
CA TYR A 82 -6.15 3.45 -6.43
C TYR A 82 -4.70 3.84 -6.85
N GLY A 83 -3.83 2.84 -7.00
CA GLY A 83 -2.41 3.00 -7.40
C GLY A 83 -1.46 2.84 -6.22
N ASN A 84 -0.16 2.62 -6.47
CA ASN A 84 0.87 2.50 -5.42
C ASN A 84 0.52 1.56 -4.25
N GLN A 85 -0.11 0.41 -4.53
CA GLN A 85 -0.59 -0.56 -3.52
C GLN A 85 -1.80 -0.10 -2.70
N ASP A 86 -2.35 1.07 -2.98
CA ASP A 86 -3.55 1.59 -2.34
C ASP A 86 -4.81 1.01 -2.99
N ILE A 87 -5.78 0.71 -2.13
CA ILE A 87 -7.10 0.18 -2.48
C ILE A 87 -8.13 1.11 -1.86
N LYS A 88 -9.02 1.64 -2.69
CA LYS A 88 -10.16 2.44 -2.22
C LYS A 88 -11.30 1.51 -1.81
N ILE A 89 -11.90 1.79 -0.66
CA ILE A 89 -13.05 1.08 -0.08
C ILE A 89 -14.22 2.06 0.04
N VAL A 90 -15.36 1.68 -0.50
CA VAL A 90 -16.62 2.42 -0.34
C VAL A 90 -17.66 1.49 0.27
N TYR A 91 -18.09 1.79 1.49
CA TYR A 91 -19.11 1.00 2.18
C TYR A 91 -20.49 1.29 1.58
N THR A 92 -21.26 0.24 1.33
CA THR A 92 -22.65 0.36 0.85
C THR A 92 -23.65 -0.17 1.86
N ARG A 93 -23.25 -1.13 2.70
CA ARG A 93 -24.09 -1.72 3.75
C ARG A 93 -23.26 -2.02 5.00
N THR A 94 -23.89 -1.80 6.14
CA THR A 94 -23.41 -2.22 7.46
C THR A 94 -24.55 -2.91 8.18
N SER A 95 -24.24 -3.82 9.11
CA SER A 95 -25.26 -4.50 9.91
C SER A 95 -26.05 -3.55 10.82
N THR A 96 -25.49 -2.39 11.14
CA THR A 96 -26.13 -1.33 11.95
C THR A 96 -26.91 -0.32 11.11
N GLY A 97 -26.72 -0.31 9.78
CA GLY A 97 -27.29 0.70 8.89
C GLY A 97 -26.51 2.02 8.86
N ASP A 98 -25.42 2.13 9.60
CA ASP A 98 -24.56 3.31 9.60
C ASP A 98 -23.87 3.51 8.25
N LEU A 99 -23.79 4.77 7.82
CA LEU A 99 -22.99 5.21 6.68
C LEU A 99 -21.55 5.44 7.13
N LEU A 100 -20.64 4.59 6.66
CA LEU A 100 -19.22 4.72 6.93
C LEU A 100 -18.53 5.53 5.82
N PRO A 101 -17.55 6.39 6.17
CA PRO A 101 -16.82 7.15 5.16
C PRO A 101 -15.99 6.24 4.25
N GLU A 102 -15.68 6.74 3.06
CA GLU A 102 -14.71 6.10 2.18
C GLU A 102 -13.36 5.95 2.89
N LYS A 103 -12.64 4.87 2.55
CA LYS A 103 -11.37 4.54 3.20
C LYS A 103 -10.36 4.04 2.20
N THR A 104 -9.11 4.48 2.35
CA THR A 104 -7.97 3.85 1.67
C THR A 104 -7.35 2.80 2.58
N ILE A 105 -7.13 1.61 2.03
CA ILE A 105 -6.36 0.53 2.65
C ILE A 105 -5.14 0.23 1.79
N ILE A 106 -4.13 -0.42 2.36
CA ILE A 106 -2.83 -0.59 1.71
C ILE A 106 -2.52 -2.09 1.62
N MET A 107 -1.97 -2.54 0.50
CA MET A 107 -1.42 -3.88 0.32
C MET A 107 0.11 -3.85 0.22
N PRO A 108 0.85 -3.84 1.36
CA PRO A 108 2.32 -3.76 1.33
C PRO A 108 2.97 -4.86 0.49
N ASP A 109 2.40 -6.07 0.54
CA ASP A 109 2.82 -7.24 -0.21
C ASP A 109 1.64 -8.20 -0.42
N CYS A 110 1.81 -9.22 -1.25
CA CYS A 110 0.75 -10.19 -1.55
C CYS A 110 0.34 -11.10 -0.39
N LYS A 111 0.94 -10.99 0.80
CA LYS A 111 0.62 -11.78 2.00
C LYS A 111 0.15 -10.90 3.16
N SER A 112 0.02 -9.59 2.95
CA SER A 112 -0.29 -8.62 4.00
C SER A 112 -1.28 -7.58 3.50
N LEU A 113 -2.36 -7.37 4.24
CA LEU A 113 -3.33 -6.30 3.97
C LEU A 113 -3.43 -5.40 5.19
N LYS A 114 -3.09 -4.11 5.04
CA LYS A 114 -3.12 -3.13 6.12
C LYS A 114 -4.41 -2.31 6.04
N ILE A 115 -5.23 -2.41 7.07
CA ILE A 115 -6.50 -1.67 7.21
C ILE A 115 -6.43 -0.84 8.48
N GLY A 116 -6.25 0.49 8.33
CA GLY A 116 -5.91 1.34 9.46
C GLY A 116 -4.54 0.94 10.04
N GLN A 117 -4.47 0.60 11.32
CA GLN A 117 -3.24 0.14 11.97
C GLN A 117 -3.10 -1.40 12.02
N THR A 118 -4.13 -2.12 11.60
CA THR A 118 -4.19 -3.58 11.70
C THR A 118 -3.67 -4.22 10.43
N ILE A 119 -2.87 -5.29 10.58
CA ILE A 119 -2.39 -6.11 9.47
C ILE A 119 -3.14 -7.43 9.47
N TYR A 120 -3.87 -7.68 8.39
CA TYR A 120 -4.53 -8.94 8.10
C TYR A 120 -3.61 -9.85 7.30
N ARG A 121 -3.70 -11.15 7.57
CA ARG A 121 -2.96 -12.20 6.87
C ARG A 121 -3.93 -13.21 6.29
N ARG A 122 -3.52 -13.84 5.20
CA ARG A 122 -4.24 -14.92 4.53
C ARG A 122 -3.50 -16.24 4.72
#